data_AF-A0A944BNG1-F1
#
_entry.id   AF-A0A944BNG1-F1
#
_cell.length_a   1.000
_cell.length_b   1.000
_cell.length_c   1.000
_cell.angle_alpha   90.00
_cell.angle_beta   90.00
_cell.angle_gamma   90.00
#
_symmetry.space_group_name_H-M   'P 1'
#
loop_
_entity.id
_entity.type
_entity.pdbx_description
1 polymer ?
#
loop_
_entity_poly.entity_id
_entity_poly.type
_entity_poly.pdbx_seq_one_letter_code
_entity_poly.pdbx_strand_id
1 'polypeptide(L)'
;MTEEELLKRADELVASFCELDVVKRYREVKKALAQNKRLCSLQQERKAIQSHLKEIKTLEKDALIKRCKELQIEYDNDPLVINYKHLREEVFALIQPLEEAGF
;
A
#
# COMPACT_ATOMS: atom_id res chain seq x y z
N MET A 1 -36.09 -7.02 -9.80
CA MET A 1 -35.10 -5.92 -9.82
C MET A 1 -34.64 -5.75 -11.25
N THR A 2 -34.66 -4.54 -11.75
CA THR A 2 -34.04 -4.20 -13.04
C THR A 2 -32.53 -4.04 -12.89
N GLU A 3 -31.80 -4.06 -14.01
CA GLU A 3 -30.36 -3.77 -14.04
C GLU A 3 -30.06 -2.37 -13.47
N GLU A 4 -30.86 -1.37 -13.82
CA GLU A 4 -30.73 0.00 -13.31
C GLU A 4 -30.90 0.07 -11.79
N GLU A 5 -31.84 -0.69 -11.22
CA GLU A 5 -32.03 -0.78 -9.77
C GLU A 5 -30.83 -1.46 -9.07
N LEU A 6 -30.22 -2.45 -9.71
CA LEU A 6 -29.02 -3.13 -9.20
C LEU A 6 -27.80 -2.20 -9.20
N LEU A 7 -27.57 -1.47 -10.30
CA LEU A 7 -26.49 -0.50 -10.41
C LEU A 7 -26.62 0.60 -9.35
N LYS A 8 -27.84 1.14 -9.19
CA LYS A 8 -28.10 2.16 -8.16
C LYS A 8 -27.78 1.65 -6.75
N ARG A 9 -28.16 0.40 -6.43
CA ARG A 9 -27.85 -0.21 -5.13
C ARG A 9 -26.36 -0.45 -4.94
N ALA A 10 -25.64 -0.81 -6.01
CA ALA A 10 -24.18 -0.95 -5.95
C ALA A 10 -23.52 0.40 -5.65
N ASP A 11 -23.96 1.49 -6.29
CA ASP A 11 -23.45 2.84 -6.02
C ASP A 11 -23.72 3.27 -4.57
N GLU A 12 -24.93 3.01 -4.04
CA GLU A 12 -25.29 3.29 -2.64
C GLU A 12 -24.42 2.49 -1.66
N LEU A 13 -24.12 1.23 -1.97
CA LEU A 13 -23.23 0.38 -1.18
C LEU A 13 -21.79 0.92 -1.18
N VAL A 14 -21.27 1.31 -2.34
CA VAL A 14 -19.94 1.90 -2.47
C VAL A 14 -19.86 3.22 -1.70
N ALA A 15 -20.86 4.09 -1.81
CA ALA A 15 -20.90 5.34 -1.06
C ALA A 15 -20.89 5.08 0.45
N SER A 16 -21.71 4.15 0.93
CA SER A 16 -21.76 3.78 2.36
C SER A 16 -20.41 3.21 2.84
N PHE A 17 -19.76 2.37 2.03
CA PHE A 17 -18.44 1.83 2.32
C PHE A 17 -17.38 2.95 2.43
N CYS A 18 -17.43 3.94 1.55
CA CYS A 18 -16.53 5.08 1.57
C CYS A 18 -16.64 5.93 2.84
N GLU A 19 -17.81 5.92 3.49
CA GLU A 19 -18.09 6.70 4.69
C GLU A 19 -17.61 6.02 5.98
N LEU A 20 -17.23 4.74 5.94
CA LEU A 20 -16.69 4.01 7.09
C LEU A 20 -15.41 4.68 7.61
N ASP A 21 -15.30 4.80 8.93
CA ASP A 21 -14.17 5.47 9.58
C ASP A 21 -12.82 4.83 9.21
N VAL A 22 -12.77 3.50 9.13
CA VAL A 22 -11.58 2.76 8.73
C VAL A 22 -11.14 3.09 7.29
N VAL A 23 -12.10 3.28 6.37
CA VAL A 23 -11.84 3.64 4.98
C VAL A 23 -11.36 5.09 4.87
N LYS A 24 -11.97 6.00 5.63
CA LYS A 24 -11.52 7.40 5.71
C LYS A 24 -10.10 7.50 6.24
N ARG A 25 -9.80 6.85 7.38
CA ARG A 25 -8.46 6.80 7.97
C ARG A 25 -7.44 6.17 7.03
N TYR A 26 -7.80 5.07 6.36
CA TYR A 26 -6.94 4.46 5.35
C TYR A 26 -6.58 5.45 4.23
N ARG A 27 -7.56 6.21 3.70
CA ARG A 27 -7.32 7.23 2.66
C ARG A 27 -6.41 8.35 3.15
N GLU A 28 -6.62 8.84 4.37
CA GLU A 28 -5.79 9.88 4.98
C GLU A 28 -4.34 9.42 5.15
N VAL A 29 -4.15 8.23 5.75
CA VAL A 29 -2.82 7.65 5.96
C VAL A 29 -2.13 7.35 4.64
N LYS A 30 -2.86 6.82 3.64
CA LYS A 30 -2.34 6.60 2.28
C LYS A 30 -1.85 7.91 1.64
N LYS A 31 -2.62 8.99 1.79
CA LYS A 31 -2.23 10.32 1.29
C LYS A 31 -1.01 10.86 2.02
N ALA A 32 -0.97 10.76 3.35
CA ALA A 32 0.17 11.17 4.17
C ALA A 32 1.43 10.40 3.78
N LEU A 33 1.32 9.08 3.56
CA LEU A 33 2.41 8.23 3.13
C LEU A 33 2.97 8.68 1.76
N ALA A 34 2.09 8.97 0.80
CA ALA A 34 2.50 9.46 -0.53
C ALA A 34 3.18 10.84 -0.50
N GLN A 35 2.87 11.67 0.50
CA GLN A 35 3.44 13.01 0.68
C GLN A 35 4.69 13.02 1.57
N ASN A 36 5.01 11.91 2.24
CA ASN A 36 6.15 11.83 3.14
C ASN A 36 7.46 11.76 2.35
N LYS A 37 8.17 12.89 2.30
CA LYS A 37 9.42 13.04 1.54
C LYS A 37 10.49 12.03 1.94
N ARG A 38 10.69 11.78 3.24
CA ARG A 38 11.69 10.83 3.74
C ARG A 38 11.41 9.42 3.23
N LEU A 39 10.17 8.94 3.42
CA LEU A 39 9.76 7.61 2.99
C LEU A 39 9.83 7.44 1.47
N CYS A 40 9.44 8.48 0.72
CA CYS A 40 9.61 8.53 -0.74
C CYS A 40 11.09 8.43 -1.14
N SER A 41 11.98 9.17 -0.47
CA SER A 41 13.43 9.10 -0.74
C SER A 41 14.03 7.74 -0.43
N LEU A 42 13.66 7.09 0.69
CA LEU A 42 14.11 5.73 1.02
C LEU A 42 13.74 4.73 -0.09
N GLN A 43 12.51 4.81 -0.60
CA GLN A 43 12.06 3.94 -1.69
C GLN A 43 12.77 4.24 -3.01
N GLN A 44 13.03 5.51 -3.32
CA GLN A 44 13.76 5.91 -4.52
C GLN A 44 15.22 5.43 -4.47
N GLU A 45 15.91 5.63 -3.35
CA GLU A 45 17.27 5.14 -3.12
C GLU A 45 17.33 3.62 -3.26
N ARG A 46 16.41 2.89 -2.60
CA ARG A 46 16.33 1.44 -2.70
C ARG A 46 16.12 0.98 -4.16
N LYS A 47 15.21 1.62 -4.90
CA LYS A 47 14.96 1.28 -6.32
C LYS A 47 16.18 1.53 -7.20
N ALA A 48 16.89 2.64 -7.00
CA ALA A 48 18.11 2.97 -7.74
C ALA A 48 19.23 1.95 -7.49
N ILE A 49 19.41 1.52 -6.24
CA ILE A 49 20.36 0.45 -5.91
C ILE A 49 19.92 -0.86 -6.56
N GLN A 50 18.64 -1.22 -6.50
CA GLN A 50 18.10 -2.44 -7.10
C GLN A 50 18.26 -2.48 -8.63
N SER A 51 18.10 -1.35 -9.33
CA SER A 51 18.36 -1.29 -10.77
C SER A 51 19.84 -1.53 -11.06
N HIS A 52 20.73 -0.92 -10.29
CA HIS A 52 22.17 -1.04 -10.49
C HIS A 52 22.70 -2.45 -10.15
N LEU A 53 22.09 -3.12 -9.17
CA LEU A 53 22.42 -4.51 -8.79
C LEU A 53 22.25 -5.52 -9.93
N LYS A 54 21.40 -5.24 -10.93
CA LYS A 54 21.22 -6.11 -12.10
C LYS A 54 22.47 -6.14 -12.99
N GLU A 55 23.28 -5.09 -12.95
CA GLU A 55 24.40 -4.86 -13.86
C GLU A 55 25.75 -5.21 -13.21
N ILE A 56 25.82 -5.26 -11.87
CA ILE A 56 27.05 -5.52 -11.12
C ILE A 56 27.32 -7.02 -10.93
N LYS A 57 28.56 -7.43 -11.24
CA LYS A 57 29.10 -8.79 -11.07
C LYS A 57 30.23 -8.89 -10.00
N THR A 58 30.56 -7.81 -9.31
CA THR A 58 31.74 -7.68 -8.43
C THR A 58 31.38 -7.76 -6.93
N LEU A 59 32.42 -7.77 -6.08
CA LEU A 59 32.34 -7.78 -4.60
C LEU A 59 31.47 -6.66 -3.99
N GLU A 60 31.28 -5.54 -4.70
CA GLU A 60 30.44 -4.42 -4.24
C GLU A 60 28.95 -4.77 -4.18
N LYS A 61 28.56 -5.86 -4.85
CA LYS A 61 27.18 -6.35 -4.88
C LYS A 61 26.63 -6.66 -3.49
N ASP A 62 27.44 -7.28 -2.62
CA ASP A 62 26.99 -7.67 -1.28
C ASP A 62 26.75 -6.45 -0.38
N ALA A 63 27.59 -5.42 -0.49
CA ALA A 63 27.41 -4.16 0.22
C ALA A 63 26.13 -3.44 -0.22
N LEU A 64 25.86 -3.41 -1.53
CA LEU A 64 24.63 -2.82 -2.09
C LEU A 64 23.37 -3.62 -1.71
N ILE A 65 23.45 -4.96 -1.66
CA ILE A 65 22.36 -5.81 -1.15
C ILE A 65 22.10 -5.50 0.32
N LYS A 66 23.15 -5.37 1.13
CA LYS A 66 23.01 -5.01 2.55
C LYS A 66 22.33 -3.66 2.71
N ARG A 67 22.78 -2.64 1.98
CA ARG A 67 22.16 -1.31 1.99
C ARG A 67 20.68 -1.34 1.59
N CYS A 68 20.33 -2.11 0.55
CA CYS A 68 18.92 -2.32 0.17
C CYS A 68 18.07 -2.90 1.31
N LYS A 69 18.62 -3.84 2.09
CA LYS A 69 17.92 -4.45 3.23
C LYS A 69 17.73 -3.44 4.36
N GLU A 70 18.77 -2.65 4.68
CA GLU A 70 18.69 -1.60 5.70
C GLU A 70 17.62 -0.55 5.35
N LEU A 71 17.61 -0.06 4.11
CA LEU A 71 16.58 0.87 3.63
C LEU A 71 15.17 0.29 3.72
N GLN A 72 15.02 -1.00 3.43
CA GLN A 72 13.72 -1.68 3.54
C GLN A 72 13.27 -1.80 4.99
N ILE A 73 14.17 -2.18 5.90
CA ILE A 73 13.89 -2.28 7.34
C ILE A 73 13.49 -0.90 7.89
N GLU A 74 14.22 0.15 7.52
CA GLU A 74 13.90 1.52 7.93
C GLU A 74 12.51 1.95 7.45
N TYR A 75 12.17 1.66 6.19
CA TYR A 75 10.84 1.95 5.65
C TYR A 75 9.74 1.13 6.36
N ASP A 76 9.94 -0.18 6.51
CA ASP A 76 8.93 -1.09 7.05
C ASP A 76 8.62 -0.86 8.53
N ASN A 77 9.59 -0.34 9.29
CA ASN A 77 9.44 -0.02 10.71
C ASN A 77 8.95 1.40 10.97
N ASP A 78 8.73 2.22 9.94
CA ASP A 78 8.16 3.55 10.15
C ASP A 78 6.69 3.45 10.60
N PRO A 79 6.29 4.16 11.67
CA PRO A 79 4.92 4.09 12.20
C PRO A 79 3.84 4.38 11.14
N LEU A 80 4.11 5.28 10.20
CA LEU A 80 3.15 5.61 9.15
C LEU A 80 2.95 4.44 8.18
N VAL A 81 4.02 3.70 7.89
CA VAL A 81 3.97 2.50 7.03
C VAL A 81 3.27 1.36 7.74
N ILE A 82 3.55 1.15 9.03
CA ILE A 82 2.87 0.14 9.85
C ILE A 82 1.37 0.41 9.90
N ASN A 83 0.98 1.65 10.23
CA ASN A 83 -0.43 2.04 10.28
C ASN A 83 -1.12 1.89 8.93
N TYR A 84 -0.44 2.26 7.83
CA TYR A 84 -0.95 2.05 6.48
C TYR A 84 -1.22 0.57 6.18
N LYS A 85 -0.27 -0.32 6.51
CA LYS A 85 -0.41 -1.77 6.29
C LYS A 85 -1.60 -2.33 7.07
N HIS A 86 -1.72 -1.98 8.35
CA HIS A 86 -2.83 -2.44 9.18
C HIS A 86 -4.20 -1.97 8.65
N LEU A 87 -4.34 -0.67 8.38
CA LEU A 87 -5.58 -0.12 7.82
C LEU A 87 -5.92 -0.71 6.45
N ARG A 88 -4.90 -0.99 5.64
CA ARG A 88 -5.11 -1.66 4.35
C ARG A 88 -5.66 -3.07 4.56
N GLU A 89 -5.10 -3.84 5.47
CA GLU A 89 -5.58 -5.20 5.78
C GLU A 89 -7.03 -5.16 6.28
N GLU A 90 -7.37 -4.25 7.18
CA GLU A 90 -8.73 -4.07 7.67
C GLU A 90 -9.71 -3.72 6.53
N VAL A 91 -9.36 -2.76 5.67
CA VAL A 91 -10.21 -2.36 4.54
C VAL A 91 -10.39 -3.52 3.54
N PHE A 92 -9.34 -4.29 3.27
CA PHE A 92 -9.42 -5.44 2.36
C PHE A 92 -10.26 -6.58 2.97
N ALA A 93 -10.15 -6.83 4.27
CA ALA A 93 -10.97 -7.82 4.96
C ALA A 93 -12.48 -7.49 4.90
N LEU A 94 -12.85 -6.21 4.80
CA LEU A 94 -14.25 -5.80 4.61
C LEU A 94 -14.78 -6.09 3.19
N ILE A 95 -13.89 -6.12 2.19
CA ILE A 95 -14.24 -6.34 0.78
C ILE A 95 -14.20 -7.84 0.44
N GLN A 96 -13.30 -8.60 1.06
CA GLN A 96 -13.07 -10.02 0.79
C GLN A 96 -14.35 -10.88 0.73
N PRO A 97 -15.36 -10.72 1.62
CA PRO A 97 -16.59 -11.49 1.53
C PRO A 97 -17.39 -11.24 0.24
N LEU A 98 -17.23 -10.08 -0.39
CA LEU A 98 -17.86 -9.75 -1.67
C LEU A 98 -17.13 -10.42 -2.84
N GLU A 99 -15.82 -10.61 -2.74
CA GLU A 99 -15.00 -11.30 -3.75
C GLU A 99 -15.17 -12.83 -3.69
N GLU A 100 -15.29 -13.39 -2.48
CA GLU A 100 -15.48 -14.84 -2.26
C GLU A 100 -16.91 -15.31 -2.54
N ALA A 101 -17.89 -14.41 -2.47
CA ALA A 101 -19.29 -14.72 -2.77
C ALA A 101 -19.57 -15.03 -4.25
N GLY A 102 -18.59 -14.87 -5.15
CA GLY A 102 -18.68 -15.32 -6.54
C GLY A 102 -19.82 -14.67 -7.33
N PHE A 103 -19.93 -13.35 -7.27
CA PHE A 103 -20.67 -12.57 -8.27
C PHE A 103 -19.82 -12.35 -9.53
#